data_AF-A0A9E4KEX5-F1
#
_entry.id   AF-A0A9E4KEX5-F1
#
_cell.length_a   1.000
_cell.length_b   1.000
_cell.length_c   1.000
_cell.angle_alpha   90.00
_cell.angle_beta   90.00
_cell.angle_gamma   90.00
#
_symmetry.space_group_name_H-M   'P 1'
#
loop_
_entity.id
_entity.type
_entity.pdbx_description
1 polymer ?
#
loop_
_entity_poly.entity_id
_entity_poly.type
_entity_poly.pdbx_seq_one_letter_code
_entity_poly.pdbx_strand_id
1 'polypeptide(L)' 'MPRKGLLDPQGSSIRHALRSLGFRELADARVGKTVHLELEAEDVAAAEQAAAAMCRKLLANPVTESFAVVECRELEG' A
#
# COMPACT_ATOMS: atom_id res chain seq x y z
N MET A 1 -2.34 -3.09 -1.08
CA MET A 1 -1.66 -4.05 -1.99
C MET A 1 -2.56 -5.24 -2.26
N PRO A 2 -2.66 -5.78 -3.48
CA PRO A 2 -3.37 -7.03 -3.72
C PRO A 2 -2.84 -8.16 -2.81
N ARG A 3 -3.70 -9.05 -2.31
CA ARG A 3 -3.27 -10.19 -1.50
C ARG A 3 -2.29 -11.07 -2.28
N LYS A 4 -1.34 -11.69 -1.57
CA LYS A 4 -0.44 -12.69 -2.16
C LYS A 4 -1.29 -13.86 -2.67
N GLY A 5 -1.05 -14.29 -3.91
CA GLY A 5 -1.82 -15.35 -4.57
C GLY A 5 -3.00 -14.87 -5.43
N LEU A 6 -3.36 -13.58 -5.37
CA LEU A 6 -4.30 -12.99 -6.34
C LEU A 6 -3.54 -12.43 -7.54
N LEU A 7 -4.18 -12.53 -8.71
CA LEU A 7 -3.67 -11.93 -9.94
C LEU A 7 -3.65 -10.40 -9.79
N ASP A 8 -2.51 -9.80 -10.12
CA ASP A 8 -2.32 -8.36 -10.26
C ASP A 8 -2.06 -8.04 -11.75
N PRO A 9 -3.11 -7.78 -12.56
CA PRO A 9 -2.95 -7.51 -13.98
C PRO A 9 -2.09 -6.27 -14.26
N GLN A 10 -2.18 -5.25 -13.40
CA GLN A 10 -1.42 -4.00 -13.57
C GLN A 10 0.07 -4.23 -13.34
N GLY A 11 0.43 -4.93 -12.26
CA GLY A 11 1.80 -5.34 -11.97
C GLY A 11 2.39 -6.19 -13.10
N SER A 12 1.61 -7.13 -13.63
CA SER A 12 2.05 -7.95 -14.78
C SER A 12 2.35 -7.13 -16.04
N SER A 13 1.49 -6.18 -16.37
CA SER A 13 1.69 -5.28 -17.52
C SER A 13 2.95 -4.42 -17.36
N ILE A 14 3.17 -3.86 -16.17
CA ILE A 14 4.37 -3.06 -15.86
C ILE A 14 5.64 -3.91 -15.95
N ARG A 15 5.63 -5.12 -15.36
CA ARG A 15 6.76 -6.05 -15.45
C ARG A 15 7.11 -6.37 -16.90
N HIS A 16 6.11 -6.66 -17.73
CA HIS A 16 6.33 -6.92 -19.14
C HIS A 16 6.94 -5.71 -19.86
N ALA A 17 6.36 -4.52 -19.66
CA ALA A 17 6.84 -3.29 -20.27
C ALA A 17 8.30 -2.98 -19.89
N LEU A 18 8.64 -3.03 -18.60
CA LEU A 18 10.00 -2.76 -18.11
C LEU A 18 11.00 -3.80 -18.64
N ARG A 19 10.64 -5.08 -18.70
CA ARG A 19 11.53 -6.10 -19.28
C ARG A 19 11.76 -5.88 -20.78
N SER A 20 10.74 -5.45 -21.53
CA SER A 20 10.86 -5.09 -22.94
C SER A 20 11.75 -3.87 -23.17
N LEU A 21 11.85 -2.97 -22.18
CA LEU A 21 12.79 -1.83 -22.19
C LEU A 21 14.23 -2.19 -21.81
N GLY A 22 14.51 -3.46 -21.46
CA GLY A 22 15.86 -3.95 -21.18
C GLY A 22 16.19 -4.23 -19.71
N PHE A 23 15.28 -3.92 -18.78
CA PHE A 23 15.43 -4.22 -17.34
C PHE A 23 15.16 -5.71 -17.06
N ARG A 24 16.06 -6.58 -17.51
CA ARG A 24 15.91 -8.05 -17.46
C ARG A 24 16.01 -8.62 -16.05
N GLU A 25 16.66 -7.91 -15.15
CA GLU A 25 16.81 -8.22 -13.72
C GLU A 25 15.50 -8.08 -12.93
N LEU A 26 14.49 -7.41 -13.50
CA LEU A 26 13.19 -7.26 -12.85
C LEU A 26 12.47 -8.61 -12.74
N ALA A 27 12.42 -9.13 -11.51
CA ALA A 27 11.76 -10.40 -11.20
C ALA A 27 10.23 -10.25 -11.17
N ASP A 28 9.72 -9.24 -10.48
CA ASP A 28 8.28 -8.99 -10.36
C ASP A 28 7.97 -7.51 -10.18
N ALA A 29 6.74 -7.12 -10.50
CA ALA A 29 6.20 -5.80 -10.20
C ALA A 29 4.80 -5.96 -9.65
N ARG A 30 4.50 -5.27 -8.55
CA ARG A 30 3.19 -5.28 -7.91
C ARG A 30 2.70 -3.85 -7.76
N VAL A 31 1.42 -3.63 -8.03
CA VAL A 31 0.80 -2.31 -7.95
C VAL A 31 -0.18 -2.28 -6.79
N GLY A 32 -0.16 -1.19 -6.05
CA GLY A 32 -1.13 -0.92 -5.00
C GLY A 32 -1.38 0.57 -4.84
N LYS A 33 -2.10 0.89 -3.77
CA LYS A 33 -2.48 2.25 -3.41
C LYS A 33 -1.65 2.70 -2.21
N THR A 34 -1.20 3.94 -2.24
CA THR A 34 -0.67 4.66 -1.08
C THR A 34 -1.66 5.76 -0.73
N VAL A 35 -2.07 5.84 0.53
CA VAL A 35 -3.02 6.83 1.03
C VAL A 35 -2.32 7.62 2.12
N HIS A 36 -2.26 8.94 1.95
CA HIS A 36 -1.76 9.85 2.96
C HIS A 36 -2.94 10.31 3.81
N LEU A 37 -2.78 10.24 5.13
CA LEU A 37 -3.80 10.63 6.10
C LEU A 37 -3.18 11.67 7.02
N GLU A 38 -3.92 12.75 7.23
CA GLU A 38 -3.68 13.72 8.29
C GLU A 38 -4.85 13.58 9.27
N LEU A 39 -4.55 13.38 10.54
CA LEU A 39 -5.55 13.20 11.59
C LEU A 39 -5.04 13.75 12.91
N GLU A 40 -5.95 14.20 13.75
CA GLU A 40 -5.67 14.56 15.14
C GLU A 40 -5.63 13.28 16.00
N ALA A 41 -4.62 13.16 16.87
CA ALA A 41 -4.45 12.07 17.81
C ALA A 41 -3.63 12.54 19.02
N GLU A 42 -3.71 11.81 20.13
CA GLU A 42 -2.97 12.13 21.37
C GLU A 42 -1.46 11.96 21.20
N ASP A 43 -1.05 10.94 20.44
CA ASP A 43 0.34 10.64 20.10
C ASP A 43 0.41 9.83 18.79
N VAL A 44 1.62 9.55 18.31
CA VAL A 44 1.87 8.74 17.11
C VAL A 44 1.25 7.34 17.22
N ALA A 45 1.27 6.71 18.41
CA ALA A 45 0.75 5.36 18.58
C ALA A 45 -0.78 5.31 18.45
N ALA A 46 -1.49 6.31 18.97
CA ALA A 46 -2.92 6.49 18.79
C ALA A 46 -3.25 6.76 17.31
N ALA A 47 -2.45 7.58 16.62
CA ALA A 47 -2.61 7.84 15.19
C ALA A 47 -2.45 6.56 14.36
N GLU A 48 -1.43 5.74 14.64
CA GLU A 48 -1.21 4.46 13.96
C GLU A 48 -2.38 3.48 14.16
N GLN A 49 -2.88 3.38 15.40
CA GLN A 49 -4.04 2.53 15.70
C GLN A 49 -5.30 2.99 14.96
N ALA A 50 -5.54 4.30 14.91
CA ALA A 50 -6.65 4.90 14.18
C ALA A 50 -6.53 4.64 12.67
N ALA A 51 -5.36 4.89 12.08
CA ALA A 51 -5.07 4.62 10.67
C ALA A 51 -5.27 3.14 10.32
N ALA A 52 -4.78 2.22 11.16
CA ALA A 52 -4.98 0.79 10.97
C ALA A 52 -6.47 0.41 11.04
N ALA A 53 -7.26 1.05 11.91
CA ALA A 53 -8.70 0.84 11.98
C ALA A 53 -9.43 1.35 10.73
N MET A 54 -9.05 2.54 10.22
CA MET A 54 -9.59 3.09 8.97
C MET A 54 -9.28 2.17 7.78
N CYS A 55 -8.06 1.62 7.72
CA CYS A 55 -7.68 0.63 6.72
C CYS A 55 -8.55 -0.63 6.76
N ARG A 56 -8.78 -1.20 7.95
CA ARG A 56 -9.65 -2.38 8.11
C ARG A 56 -11.11 -2.12 7.75
N LYS A 57 -11.61 -0.94 8.09
CA LYS A 57 -13.04 -0.61 7.93
C LYS A 57 -13.41 -0.17 6.51
N LEU A 58 -12.49 0.51 5.81
CA LEU A 58 -12.82 1.17 4.55
C LEU A 58 -11.70 1.12 3.50
N LEU A 59 -10.47 1.52 3.87
CA LEU A 59 -9.46 1.84 2.84
C LEU A 59 -8.90 0.61 2.12
N ALA A 60 -8.94 -0.56 2.76
CA ALA A 60 -8.52 -1.83 2.17
C ALA A 60 -9.68 -2.81 2.11
N ASN A 61 -9.92 -3.38 0.92
CA ASN A 61 -10.85 -4.50 0.81
C ASN A 61 -10.23 -5.74 1.48
N PRO A 62 -10.84 -6.29 2.56
CA PRO A 62 -10.22 -7.38 3.31
C PRO A 62 -10.13 -8.68 2.52
N VAL A 63 -10.95 -8.89 1.49
CA VAL A 63 -10.93 -10.11 0.65
C VAL A 63 -9.81 -10.05 -0.39
N THR A 64 -9.58 -8.90 -1.00
CA THR A 64 -8.68 -8.78 -2.16
C THR A 64 -7.37 -8.05 -1.86
N GLU A 65 -7.29 -7.31 -0.76
CA GLU A 65 -6.16 -6.45 -0.44
C GLU A 65 -5.57 -6.75 0.95
N SER A 66 -4.28 -6.45 1.08
CA SER A 66 -3.53 -6.32 2.33
C SER A 66 -3.05 -4.87 2.44
N PHE A 67 -2.96 -4.36 3.67
CA PHE A 67 -2.47 -3.01 3.96
C PHE A 67 -1.36 -3.06 5.02
N ALA A 68 -0.57 -2.00 5.08
CA ALA A 68 0.39 -1.73 6.13
C ALA A 68 0.41 -0.22 6.37
N VAL A 69 0.60 0.20 7.62
CA VAL A 69 1.00 1.57 7.95
C VAL A 69 2.53 1.58 7.88
N VAL A 70 3.09 2.39 6.99
CA VAL A 70 4.53 2.35 6.65
C VAL A 70 5.32 3.49 7.29
N GLU A 71 4.65 4.61 7.55
CA GLU A 71 5.21 5.79 8.19
C GLU A 71 4.08 6.46 8.97
N CYS A 72 4.36 6.82 10.22
CA CYS A 72 3.50 7.68 11.01
C CYS A 72 4.41 8.63 11.80
N ARG A 73 4.10 9.91 11.74
CA ARG A 73 4.89 10.97 12.38
C ARG A 73 3.98 12.11 12.77
N GLU A 74 4.37 12.81 13.81
CA GLU A 74 3.78 14.11 14.14
C GLU A 74 4.11 15.11 13.03
N LEU A 75 3.12 15.91 12.67
CA LEU A 75 3.33 17.05 11.77
C LEU A 75 3.72 18.23 12.64
N GLU A 76 4.94 18.72 12.48
CA GLU A 76 5.33 20.01 13.04
C GLU A 76 4.49 21.10 12.35
N GLY A 77 3.67 21.79 13.14
CA GLY A 77 2.83 22.91 12.69
C GLY A 77 3.61 24.19 12.47
#